data_AF-A0A661IDM4-F1
#
_entry.id   AF-A0A661IDM4-F1
#
_cell.length_a   1.000
_cell.length_b   1.000
_cell.length_c   1.000
_cell.angle_alpha   90.00
_cell.angle_beta   90.00
_cell.angle_gamma   90.00
#
_symmetry.space_group_name_H-M   'P 1'
#
loop_
_entity.id
_entity.type
_entity.pdbx_description
1 polymer ?
#
loop_
_entity_poly.entity_id
_entity_poly.type
_entity_poly.pdbx_seq_one_letter_code
_entity_poly.pdbx_strand_id
1 'polypeptide(L)'
;MVANAIVTDKYFDLIEIKNHLKNVEYIIMAAPAPEQFKETPIQFTIFLNTSDELPRDVQEAVFEKFLKENGIRNPDKIMSQLMPVGFSMSQQDTAMPLLLVKKEDQTSIPNIPMHVYDFLADSDNFFEAKQEKLTGWTYSYNEE
;
A
#
# COMPACT_ATOMS: atom_id res chain seq x y z
N MET A 1 -7.90 -19.36 -11.38
CA MET A 1 -9.00 -18.94 -10.49
C MET A 1 -9.09 -17.43 -10.57
N VAL A 2 -10.28 -16.86 -10.73
CA VAL A 2 -10.48 -15.40 -10.73
C VAL A 2 -10.59 -14.95 -9.27
N ALA A 3 -9.80 -13.95 -8.86
CA ALA A 3 -9.84 -13.43 -7.51
C ALA A 3 -11.11 -12.58 -7.29
N ASN A 4 -11.71 -12.66 -6.10
CA ASN A 4 -12.91 -11.92 -5.73
C ASN A 4 -12.55 -10.72 -4.84
N ALA A 5 -13.45 -9.73 -4.76
CA ALA A 5 -13.31 -8.60 -3.85
C ALA A 5 -13.23 -9.06 -2.37
N ILE A 6 -12.35 -8.42 -1.60
CA ILE A 6 -12.13 -8.74 -0.18
C ILE A 6 -13.07 -7.90 0.67
N VAL A 7 -13.84 -8.56 1.55
CA VAL A 7 -14.68 -7.92 2.57
C VAL A 7 -14.33 -8.55 3.91
N THR A 8 -13.89 -7.73 4.86
CA THR A 8 -13.50 -8.16 6.21
C THR A 8 -13.72 -7.04 7.23
N ASP A 9 -14.25 -7.41 8.39
CA ASP A 9 -14.44 -6.57 9.57
C ASP A 9 -13.46 -6.95 10.70
N LYS A 10 -12.50 -7.83 10.40
CA LYS A 10 -11.50 -8.32 11.35
C LYS A 10 -10.14 -7.70 11.07
N TYR A 11 -9.60 -7.07 12.10
CA TYR A 11 -8.29 -6.42 12.06
C TYR A 11 -7.34 -7.13 13.01
N PHE A 12 -6.06 -7.07 12.67
CA PHE A 12 -5.00 -7.44 13.61
C PHE A 12 -5.00 -6.48 14.79
N ASP A 13 -4.67 -6.99 15.97
CA ASP A 13 -4.33 -6.15 17.12
C ASP A 13 -2.88 -5.62 17.01
N LEU A 14 -2.48 -4.74 17.95
CA LEU A 14 -1.15 -4.12 17.91
C LEU A 14 0.01 -5.12 18.05
N ILE A 15 -0.19 -6.24 18.76
CA ILE A 15 0.84 -7.27 18.93
C ILE A 15 0.96 -8.08 17.64
N GLU A 16 -0.16 -8.45 17.05
CA GLU A 16 -0.22 -9.12 15.75
C GLU A 16 0.41 -8.27 14.65
N ILE A 17 0.12 -6.97 14.59
CA ILE A 17 0.73 -6.02 13.63
C ILE A 17 2.26 -6.01 13.79
N LYS A 18 2.77 -5.86 15.01
CA LYS A 18 4.23 -5.81 15.26
C LYS A 18 4.93 -7.11 14.88
N ASN A 19 4.31 -8.26 15.18
CA ASN A 19 4.87 -9.55 14.82
C ASN A 19 4.87 -9.75 13.30
N HIS A 20 3.78 -9.38 12.64
CA HIS A 20 3.63 -9.44 11.18
C HIS A 20 4.68 -8.59 10.45
N LEU A 21 4.98 -7.40 10.97
CA LEU A 21 5.91 -6.46 10.35
C LEU A 21 7.39 -6.71 10.68
N LYS A 22 7.73 -7.68 11.53
CA LYS A 22 9.09 -7.81 12.10
C LYS A 22 10.22 -7.83 11.06
N ASN A 23 10.00 -8.50 9.94
CA ASN A 23 11.00 -8.64 8.87
C ASN A 23 10.56 -7.96 7.57
N VAL A 24 9.43 -7.23 7.58
CA VAL A 24 8.90 -6.55 6.40
C VAL A 24 9.72 -5.28 6.17
N GLU A 25 10.22 -5.09 4.96
CA GLU A 25 10.89 -3.85 4.55
C GLU A 25 9.86 -2.84 4.05
N TYR A 26 9.04 -3.26 3.10
CA TYR A 26 7.97 -2.46 2.54
C TYR A 26 6.83 -3.33 2.01
N ILE A 27 5.70 -2.68 1.75
CA ILE A 27 4.52 -3.29 1.15
C ILE A 27 4.12 -2.41 -0.04
N ILE A 28 3.84 -3.05 -1.18
CA ILE A 28 3.22 -2.37 -2.32
C ILE A 28 1.80 -2.87 -2.47
N MET A 29 0.85 -1.94 -2.56
CA MET A 29 -0.55 -2.20 -2.84
C MET A 29 -0.92 -1.50 -4.14
N ALA A 30 -1.73 -2.18 -4.95
CA ALA A 30 -2.34 -1.63 -6.15
C ALA A 30 -3.84 -1.88 -6.11
N ALA A 31 -4.62 -0.84 -6.38
CA ALA A 31 -6.07 -0.88 -6.45
C ALA A 31 -6.54 -0.15 -7.72
N PRO A 32 -7.73 -0.47 -8.25
CA PRO A 32 -8.32 0.32 -9.33
C PRO A 32 -8.54 1.77 -8.88
N ALA A 33 -8.10 2.72 -9.68
CA ALA A 33 -8.48 4.12 -9.50
C ALA A 33 -9.96 4.34 -9.88
N PRO A 34 -10.62 5.39 -9.36
CA PRO A 34 -11.95 5.79 -9.81
C PRO A 34 -12.03 5.98 -11.33
N GLU A 35 -13.16 5.61 -11.94
CA GLU A 35 -13.33 5.52 -13.41
C GLU A 35 -13.03 6.81 -14.18
N GLN A 36 -13.11 7.97 -13.53
CA GLN A 36 -12.77 9.27 -14.10
C GLN A 36 -11.27 9.42 -14.44
N PHE A 37 -10.39 8.63 -13.80
CA PHE A 37 -8.94 8.69 -14.02
C PHE A 37 -8.52 7.71 -15.12
N LYS A 38 -8.64 8.16 -16.37
CA LYS A 38 -8.33 7.32 -17.54
C LYS A 38 -6.83 7.19 -17.82
N GLU A 39 -6.07 8.25 -17.54
CA GLU A 39 -4.61 8.31 -17.80
C GLU A 39 -3.80 7.68 -16.66
N THR A 40 -4.40 7.58 -15.47
CA THR A 40 -3.82 7.00 -14.26
C THR A 40 -4.79 6.01 -13.61
N PRO A 41 -5.08 4.88 -14.27
CA PRO A 41 -6.17 3.98 -13.91
C PRO A 41 -5.90 3.12 -12.66
N ILE A 42 -4.74 3.26 -12.04
CA ILE A 42 -4.33 2.49 -10.86
C ILE A 42 -3.98 3.45 -9.73
N GLN A 43 -4.51 3.19 -8.54
CA GLN A 43 -4.02 3.78 -7.31
C GLN A 43 -2.97 2.86 -6.70
N PHE A 44 -1.77 3.39 -6.50
CA PHE A 44 -0.68 2.72 -5.81
C PHE A 44 -0.53 3.28 -4.41
N THR A 45 -0.29 2.39 -3.46
CA THR A 45 0.11 2.75 -2.11
C THR A 45 1.34 1.95 -1.71
N ILE A 46 2.42 2.63 -1.37
CA ILE A 46 3.67 2.02 -0.89
C ILE A 46 3.79 2.33 0.60
N PHE A 47 3.86 1.29 1.41
CA PHE A 47 4.03 1.38 2.84
C PHE A 47 5.46 1.00 3.19
N LEU A 48 6.31 1.96 3.53
CA LEU A 48 7.64 1.69 4.05
C LEU A 48 7.52 1.37 5.54
N ASN A 49 8.10 0.26 5.99
CA ASN A 49 8.06 -0.14 7.40
C ASN A 49 9.08 0.65 8.24
N THR A 50 8.92 1.97 8.23
CA THR A 50 9.65 2.92 9.05
C THR A 50 8.71 4.04 9.48
N SER A 51 8.95 4.56 10.67
CA SER A 51 8.34 5.79 11.19
C SER A 51 9.31 6.96 11.21
N ASP A 52 10.50 6.80 10.62
CA ASP A 52 11.53 7.83 10.58
C ASP A 52 11.19 8.90 9.55
N GLU A 53 11.54 10.15 9.83
CA GLU A 53 11.48 11.20 8.83
C GLU A 53 12.59 11.00 7.80
N LEU A 54 12.20 10.71 6.56
CA LEU A 54 13.14 10.56 5.46
C LEU A 54 13.49 11.94 4.88
N PRO A 55 14.78 12.26 4.65
CA PRO A 55 15.17 13.42 3.87
C PRO A 55 14.53 13.43 2.48
N ARG A 56 14.24 14.61 1.94
CA ARG A 56 13.49 14.75 0.68
C ARG A 56 14.18 14.07 -0.51
N ASP A 57 15.49 14.19 -0.61
CA ASP A 57 16.31 13.55 -1.64
C ASP A 57 16.25 12.02 -1.54
N VAL A 58 16.24 11.48 -0.33
CA VAL A 58 16.02 10.04 -0.09
C VAL A 58 14.61 9.62 -0.48
N GLN A 59 13.59 10.42 -0.15
CA GLN A 59 12.21 10.14 -0.55
C GLN A 59 12.06 10.08 -2.07
N GLU A 60 12.62 11.06 -2.78
CA GLU A 60 12.61 11.13 -4.24
C GLU A 60 13.32 9.91 -4.85
N ALA A 61 14.52 9.57 -4.37
CA ALA A 61 15.28 8.42 -4.86
C ALA A 61 14.56 7.07 -4.62
N VAL A 62 13.96 6.90 -3.44
CA VAL A 62 13.18 5.70 -3.11
C VAL A 62 11.94 5.60 -4.02
N PHE A 63 11.22 6.70 -4.20
CA PHE A 63 10.05 6.73 -5.07
C PHE A 63 10.42 6.40 -6.52
N GLU A 64 11.46 7.01 -7.08
CA GLU A 64 11.95 6.73 -8.43
C GLU A 64 12.37 5.26 -8.62
N LYS A 65 13.03 4.66 -7.62
CA LYS A 65 13.37 3.24 -7.61
C LYS A 65 12.11 2.38 -7.75
N PHE A 66 11.08 2.65 -6.94
CA PHE A 66 9.82 1.91 -7.02
C PHE A 66 9.14 2.02 -8.38
N LEU A 67 9.08 3.23 -8.94
CA LEU A 67 8.48 3.44 -10.25
C LEU A 67 9.18 2.60 -11.31
N LYS A 68 10.52 2.62 -11.31
CA LYS A 68 11.34 1.88 -12.27
C LYS A 68 11.18 0.36 -12.12
N GLU A 69 11.32 -0.16 -10.89
CA GLU A 69 11.27 -1.61 -10.62
C GLU A 69 9.91 -2.22 -10.95
N ASN A 70 8.83 -1.45 -10.75
CA ASN A 70 7.46 -1.91 -10.95
C ASN A 70 6.86 -1.50 -12.31
N GLY A 71 7.65 -0.87 -13.19
CA GLY A 71 7.20 -0.41 -14.51
C GLY A 71 6.06 0.62 -14.43
N ILE A 72 6.02 1.41 -13.35
CA ILE A 72 4.98 2.41 -13.11
C ILE A 72 5.32 3.68 -13.88
N ARG A 73 4.33 4.23 -14.58
CA ARG A 73 4.44 5.37 -15.49
C ARG A 73 3.41 6.42 -15.13
N ASN A 74 3.72 7.67 -15.47
CA ASN A 74 2.84 8.84 -15.30
C ASN A 74 2.28 8.99 -13.87
N PRO A 75 3.13 9.00 -12.82
CA PRO A 75 2.64 9.22 -11.47
C PRO A 75 2.01 10.62 -11.36
N ASP A 76 0.85 10.71 -10.72
CA ASP A 76 0.09 11.93 -10.47
C ASP A 76 -0.51 11.91 -9.06
N LYS A 77 -0.84 13.09 -8.52
CA LYS A 77 -1.45 13.27 -7.20
C LYS A 77 -0.67 12.59 -6.06
N ILE A 78 0.65 12.72 -6.10
CA ILE A 78 1.55 12.05 -5.18
C ILE A 78 1.42 12.66 -3.77
N MET A 79 1.15 11.81 -2.79
CA MET A 79 1.25 12.11 -1.37
C MET A 79 2.39 11.27 -0.78
N SER A 80 3.23 11.89 0.06
CA SER A 80 4.32 11.21 0.78
C SER A 80 4.41 11.74 2.20
N GLN A 81 4.00 10.94 3.19
CA GLN A 81 4.04 11.33 4.60
C GLN A 81 3.87 10.13 5.55
N LEU A 82 4.16 10.34 6.84
CA LEU A 82 3.81 9.38 7.88
C LEU A 82 2.30 9.28 8.06
N MET A 83 1.78 8.06 7.97
CA MET A 83 0.35 7.79 8.07
C MET A 83 0.07 6.58 8.97
N PRO A 84 -1.08 6.55 9.66
CA PRO A 84 -1.52 5.39 10.41
C PRO A 84 -1.98 4.28 9.46
N VAL A 85 -1.41 3.09 9.65
CA VAL A 85 -1.68 1.90 8.83
C VAL A 85 -2.21 0.77 9.70
N GLY A 86 -3.40 0.30 9.37
CA GLY A 86 -4.01 -0.91 9.95
C GLY A 86 -3.78 -2.13 9.08
N PHE A 87 -4.09 -3.31 9.60
CA PHE A 87 -3.98 -4.56 8.86
C PHE A 87 -5.24 -5.39 9.06
N SER A 88 -5.90 -5.76 7.96
CA SER A 88 -7.08 -6.62 8.03
C SER A 88 -6.77 -8.07 7.71
N MET A 89 -7.45 -8.97 8.41
CA MET A 89 -7.43 -10.39 8.12
C MET A 89 -8.10 -10.64 6.77
N SER A 90 -7.41 -11.32 5.86
CA SER A 90 -7.97 -11.72 4.58
C SER A 90 -7.92 -13.24 4.44
N GLN A 91 -8.58 -13.79 3.41
CA GLN A 91 -8.43 -15.22 3.07
C GLN A 91 -7.09 -15.52 2.38
N GLN A 92 -6.28 -14.50 2.07
CA GLN A 92 -4.93 -14.66 1.54
C GLN A 92 -3.93 -14.86 2.69
N ASP A 93 -2.78 -15.44 2.37
CA ASP A 93 -1.74 -15.79 3.35
C ASP A 93 -1.14 -14.57 4.06
N THR A 94 -1.30 -13.37 3.49
CA THR A 94 -0.79 -12.12 4.09
C THR A 94 -1.93 -11.17 4.43
N ALA A 95 -1.76 -10.40 5.50
CA ALA A 95 -2.70 -9.38 5.91
C ALA A 95 -2.77 -8.25 4.86
N MET A 96 -3.96 -7.70 4.62
CA MET A 96 -4.11 -6.56 3.73
C MET A 96 -3.79 -5.27 4.49
N PRO A 97 -2.87 -4.41 3.99
CA PRO A 97 -2.61 -3.11 4.61
C PRO A 97 -3.78 -2.15 4.37
N LEU A 98 -4.04 -1.26 5.32
CA LEU A 98 -5.11 -0.27 5.29
C LEU A 98 -4.58 1.11 5.61
N LEU A 99 -4.63 2.02 4.64
CA LEU A 99 -4.34 3.44 4.87
C LEU A 99 -5.53 4.11 5.58
N LEU A 100 -5.36 4.46 6.86
CA LEU A 100 -6.45 5.02 7.67
C LEU A 100 -6.49 6.55 7.55
N VAL A 101 -7.31 7.06 6.63
CA VAL A 101 -7.44 8.52 6.40
C VAL A 101 -8.45 9.17 7.35
N LYS A 102 -9.54 8.47 7.69
CA LYS A 102 -10.60 8.99 8.56
C LYS A 102 -10.21 8.88 10.02
N LYS A 103 -10.48 9.93 10.81
CA LYS A 103 -10.12 9.97 12.23
C LYS A 103 -10.84 8.87 13.03
N GLU A 104 -12.09 8.59 12.67
CA GLU A 104 -12.89 7.56 13.33
C GLU A 104 -12.23 6.18 13.18
N ASP A 105 -11.75 5.87 11.98
CA ASP A 105 -11.05 4.63 11.68
C ASP A 105 -9.70 4.56 12.42
N GLN A 106 -8.95 5.66 12.47
CA GLN A 106 -7.69 5.73 13.24
C GLN A 106 -7.87 5.48 14.74
N THR A 107 -9.04 5.83 15.30
CA THR A 107 -9.34 5.58 16.71
C THR A 107 -9.90 4.19 17.00
N SER A 108 -10.57 3.57 16.02
CA SER A 108 -11.30 2.31 16.21
C SER A 108 -10.54 1.08 15.70
N ILE A 109 -9.62 1.26 14.74
CA ILE A 109 -8.81 0.19 14.15
C ILE A 109 -7.38 0.28 14.69
N PRO A 110 -6.84 -0.81 15.30
CA PRO A 110 -5.43 -0.85 15.70
C PRO A 110 -4.51 -0.54 14.52
N ASN A 111 -3.51 0.32 14.74
CA ASN A 111 -2.64 0.80 13.69
C ASN A 111 -1.23 1.15 14.19
N ILE A 112 -0.30 1.25 13.25
CA ILE A 112 1.07 1.70 13.48
C ILE A 112 1.42 2.79 12.45
N PRO A 113 2.23 3.81 12.79
CA PRO A 113 2.73 4.76 11.80
C PRO A 113 3.71 4.08 10.83
N MET A 114 3.53 4.36 9.54
CA MET A 114 4.45 3.99 8.46
C MET A 114 4.63 5.18 7.51
N HIS A 115 5.77 5.29 6.84
CA HIS A 115 5.94 6.27 5.76
C HIS A 115 5.24 5.77 4.51
N VAL A 116 4.26 6.51 4.03
CA VAL A 116 3.37 6.10 2.93
C VAL A 116 3.54 6.99 1.72
N TYR A 117 3.70 6.38 0.56
CA TYR A 117 3.44 7.02 -0.73
C TYR A 117 2.07 6.57 -1.23
N ASP A 118 1.18 7.50 -1.53
CA ASP A 118 -0.11 7.20 -2.17
C ASP A 118 -0.27 8.09 -3.40
N PHE A 119 -0.57 7.48 -4.55
CA PHE A 119 -0.55 8.19 -5.84
C PHE A 119 -1.35 7.44 -6.91
N LEU A 120 -1.72 8.17 -7.95
CA LEU A 120 -2.33 7.60 -9.16
C LEU A 120 -1.24 7.38 -10.21
N ALA A 121 -1.31 6.29 -10.95
CA ALA A 121 -0.38 6.04 -12.06
C ALA A 121 -0.94 5.03 -13.07
N ASP A 122 -0.12 4.69 -14.07
CA ASP A 122 -0.37 3.58 -14.98
C ASP A 122 0.76 2.54 -14.92
N SER A 123 0.44 1.27 -15.15
CA SER A 123 1.43 0.19 -15.29
C SER A 123 0.84 -0.97 -16.07
N ASP A 124 1.65 -1.63 -16.88
CA ASP A 124 1.25 -2.88 -17.55
C ASP A 124 1.49 -4.11 -16.65
N ASN A 125 2.28 -3.97 -15.58
CA ASN A 125 2.60 -5.05 -14.64
C ASN A 125 1.48 -5.34 -13.62
N PHE A 126 0.45 -4.49 -13.57
CA PHE A 126 -0.65 -4.57 -12.61
C PHE A 126 -2.00 -4.68 -13.34
N PHE A 127 -2.08 -5.66 -14.26
CA PHE A 127 -3.24 -5.87 -15.12
C PHE A 127 -4.53 -6.10 -14.33
N GLU A 128 -4.47 -6.88 -13.25
CA GLU A 128 -5.61 -7.24 -12.41
C GLU A 128 -6.22 -6.00 -11.74
N ALA A 129 -5.40 -5.06 -11.28
CA ALA A 129 -5.90 -3.80 -10.73
C ALA A 129 -6.52 -2.91 -11.82
N LYS A 130 -5.86 -2.82 -12.97
CA LYS A 130 -6.28 -1.95 -14.08
C LYS A 130 -7.57 -2.41 -14.76
N GLN A 131 -7.63 -3.70 -15.12
CA GLN A 131 -8.67 -4.27 -15.98
C GLN A 131 -9.71 -5.07 -15.19
N GLU A 132 -9.28 -5.94 -14.27
CA GLU A 132 -10.18 -6.78 -13.47
C GLU A 132 -10.74 -6.08 -12.24
N LYS A 133 -10.27 -4.85 -11.95
CA LYS A 133 -10.69 -4.02 -10.81
C LYS A 133 -10.46 -4.70 -9.46
N LEU A 134 -9.36 -5.45 -9.35
CA LEU A 134 -8.99 -6.18 -8.15
C LEU A 134 -7.89 -5.47 -7.38
N THR A 135 -8.05 -5.38 -6.07
CA THR A 135 -6.98 -4.92 -5.18
C THR A 135 -6.02 -6.06 -4.90
N GLY A 136 -4.73 -5.78 -5.03
CA GLY A 136 -3.66 -6.71 -4.67
C GLY A 136 -2.56 -6.01 -3.89
N TRP A 137 -1.79 -6.79 -3.13
CA TRP A 137 -0.62 -6.30 -2.42
C TRP A 137 0.48 -7.34 -2.37
N THR A 138 1.71 -6.90 -2.12
CA THR A 138 2.87 -7.77 -1.96
C THR A 138 3.80 -7.20 -0.90
N TYR A 139 4.37 -8.09 -0.10
CA TYR A 139 5.33 -7.77 0.94
C TYR A 139 6.74 -8.02 0.42
N SER A 140 7.63 -7.07 0.67
CA SER A 140 9.07 -7.27 0.61
C SER A 140 9.61 -7.47 2.01
N TYR A 141 10.56 -8.37 2.15
CA TYR A 141 11.18 -8.70 3.42
C TYR A 141 12.67 -8.37 3.36
N ASN A 142 13.24 -7.94 4.47
CA ASN A 142 14.69 -7.75 4.57
C ASN A 142 15.39 -9.10 4.29
N GLU A 143 16.44 -9.08 3.47
CA GLU A 143 17.31 -10.25 3.31
C GLU A 143 18.00 -10.55 4.66
N GLU A 144 17.98 -11.82 5.10
CA GLU A 144 18.64 -12.27 6.34
C GLU A 144 20.17 -12.30 6.23
#